data_AF-A0A350ATC6-F1
#
_entry.id   AF-A0A350ATC6-F1
#
_cell.length_a   1.000
_cell.length_b   1.000
_cell.length_c   1.000
_cell.angle_alpha   90.00
_cell.angle_beta   90.00
_cell.angle_gamma   90.00
#
_symmetry.space_group_name_H-M   'P 1'
#
loop_
_entity.id
_entity.type
_entity.pdbx_description
1 polymer ?
#
loop_
_entity_poly.entity_id
_entity_poly.type
_entity_poly.pdbx_seq_one_letter_code
_entity_poly.pdbx_strand_id
1 'polypeptide(L)'
;MWTITSFNVADAIQLYACDGKAVLNAGRSEDDGICRIVFSPIGYIDFSSQAKEEGGLTYFILTVNGQQINYTSDLSVTISISGSNFTVTGPEGPLTGAFTPFPELTGTTINNFQQMIDTKIVPYQDPPSGTPKSTAELQALAAKYFPENGNGYYLAMALYDWTSSSFIRQDLFNQLQYTGVVGKPLDLVTISRVIWGCNYPGYSVKDANFMNQFMMTPANSLEDVYTQLQGVQAELKPLAESEMAVYSNAVVNLAPPSVEEYPYLYRGAMSMSGGYNTGDFSPSMFEFEGNNGPTFMPLYQAFSEALEGIFKPGSIITTKGPWSFSNDLAGAKVWQNGILITLRPPVGAKVWPGCANITEFSLNPGTFEIDMAPPTRYRIEGYEWTTIKDKPVCHITMTLLGYCVEPM
;
A
#
# COMPACT_ATOMS: atom_id res chain seq x y z
N MET A 1 19.53 -20.70 -12.42
CA MET A 1 19.06 -19.37 -11.98
C MET A 1 18.90 -18.45 -13.19
N TRP A 2 18.25 -17.30 -13.04
CA TRP A 2 18.18 -16.26 -14.06
C TRP A 2 18.50 -14.87 -13.46
N THR A 3 18.99 -13.96 -14.30
CA THR A 3 19.38 -12.59 -13.92
C THR A 3 19.08 -11.60 -15.04
N ILE A 4 18.72 -10.37 -14.68
CA ILE A 4 18.69 -9.24 -15.61
C ILE A 4 20.03 -8.54 -15.54
N THR A 5 20.75 -8.43 -16.66
CA THR A 5 22.10 -7.84 -16.67
C THR A 5 22.10 -6.37 -17.08
N SER A 6 21.09 -5.95 -17.85
CA SER A 6 20.88 -4.55 -18.20
C SER A 6 19.44 -4.27 -18.57
N PHE A 7 19.06 -3.00 -18.47
CA PHE A 7 17.86 -2.48 -19.11
C PHE A 7 18.16 -1.16 -19.82
N ASN A 8 17.38 -0.82 -20.84
CA ASN A 8 17.37 0.49 -21.46
C ASN A 8 15.97 1.11 -21.30
N VAL A 9 15.87 2.14 -20.46
CA VAL A 9 14.60 2.77 -20.08
C VAL A 9 14.77 4.28 -20.11
N ALA A 10 14.08 4.94 -21.05
CA ALA A 10 14.05 6.40 -21.14
C ALA A 10 12.91 7.02 -20.31
N ASP A 11 11.79 6.30 -20.15
CA ASP A 11 10.52 6.90 -19.73
C ASP A 11 10.06 6.51 -18.31
N ALA A 12 10.79 5.65 -17.59
CA ALA A 12 10.43 5.27 -16.22
C ALA A 12 11.13 6.16 -15.19
N ILE A 13 10.34 6.72 -14.27
CA ILE A 13 10.81 7.50 -13.12
C ILE A 13 11.18 6.61 -11.93
N GLN A 14 10.63 5.39 -11.84
CA GLN A 14 10.98 4.41 -10.82
C GLN A 14 11.21 3.03 -11.43
N LEU A 15 12.18 2.31 -10.87
CA LEU A 15 12.45 0.93 -11.20
C LEU A 15 12.85 0.13 -9.97
N TYR A 16 12.09 -0.92 -9.66
CA TYR A 16 12.37 -1.82 -8.55
C TYR A 16 11.74 -3.19 -8.75
N ALA A 17 12.22 -4.18 -8.02
CA ALA A 17 11.65 -5.52 -7.98
C ALA A 17 10.90 -5.74 -6.67
N CYS A 18 9.68 -6.29 -6.74
CA CYS A 18 8.80 -6.50 -5.59
C CYS A 18 9.28 -7.62 -4.63
N ASP A 19 10.35 -8.33 -4.99
CA ASP A 19 11.06 -9.28 -4.13
C ASP A 19 12.12 -8.58 -3.25
N GLY A 20 12.33 -7.27 -3.41
CA GLY A 20 13.32 -6.47 -2.70
C GLY A 20 14.77 -6.75 -3.11
N LYS A 21 15.02 -7.65 -4.07
CA LYS A 21 16.36 -7.87 -4.63
C LYS A 21 16.70 -6.74 -5.60
N ALA A 22 18.01 -6.53 -5.82
CA ALA A 22 18.44 -5.63 -6.89
C ALA A 22 17.83 -6.05 -8.23
N VAL A 23 17.40 -5.10 -9.04
CA VAL A 23 16.86 -5.41 -10.38
C VAL A 23 17.93 -6.05 -11.25
N LEU A 24 19.13 -5.44 -11.24
CA LEU A 24 20.28 -5.91 -11.99
C LEU A 24 21.10 -6.93 -11.21
N ASN A 25 21.53 -7.98 -11.90
CA ASN A 25 22.50 -8.98 -11.47
C ASN A 25 22.14 -9.76 -10.19
N ALA A 26 20.92 -9.63 -9.68
CA ALA A 26 20.43 -10.49 -8.61
C ALA A 26 19.89 -11.80 -9.18
N GLY A 27 20.44 -12.91 -8.69
CA GLY A 27 20.00 -14.26 -9.04
C GLY A 27 18.58 -14.54 -8.56
N ARG A 28 17.75 -15.03 -9.48
CA ARG A 28 16.38 -15.49 -9.23
C ARG A 28 16.20 -16.93 -9.74
N SER A 29 15.27 -17.64 -9.14
CA SER A 29 15.03 -19.06 -9.37
C SER A 29 13.56 -19.41 -9.21
N GLU A 30 13.21 -20.67 -9.46
CA GLU A 30 11.91 -21.25 -9.22
C GLU A 30 11.44 -21.11 -7.76
N ASP A 31 12.38 -21.12 -6.81
CA ASP A 31 12.08 -20.98 -5.38
C ASP A 31 11.63 -19.56 -5.00
N ASP A 32 11.91 -18.57 -5.85
CA ASP A 32 11.50 -17.18 -5.62
C ASP A 32 10.03 -16.90 -6.03
N GLY A 33 9.39 -17.85 -6.72
CA GLY A 33 8.02 -17.70 -7.22
C GLY A 33 7.90 -16.60 -8.29
N ILE A 34 6.87 -15.76 -8.18
CA ILE A 34 6.64 -14.63 -9.08
C ILE A 34 7.46 -13.42 -8.61
N CYS A 35 8.38 -12.97 -9.45
CA CYS A 35 9.09 -11.71 -9.31
C CYS A 35 8.47 -10.67 -10.23
N ARG A 36 7.86 -9.63 -9.65
CA ARG A 36 7.40 -8.47 -10.39
C ARG A 36 8.46 -7.38 -10.43
N ILE A 37 8.64 -6.78 -11.60
CA ILE A 37 9.48 -5.59 -11.78
C ILE A 37 8.58 -4.44 -12.22
N VAL A 38 8.60 -3.37 -11.43
CA VAL A 38 7.78 -2.18 -11.64
C VAL A 38 8.60 -1.12 -12.37
N PHE A 39 8.00 -0.53 -13.40
CA PHE A 39 8.53 0.56 -14.21
C PHE A 39 7.53 1.72 -14.14
N SER A 40 7.61 2.54 -13.10
CA SER A 40 6.64 3.63 -12.91
C SER A 40 6.92 4.81 -13.85
N PRO A 41 5.91 5.44 -14.48
CA PRO A 41 4.47 5.17 -14.39
C PRO A 41 3.94 4.24 -15.50
N ILE A 42 4.83 3.57 -16.25
CA ILE A 42 4.50 2.77 -17.43
C ILE A 42 3.66 1.53 -17.06
N GLY A 43 4.06 0.82 -16.02
CA GLY A 43 3.43 -0.44 -15.60
C GLY A 43 4.41 -1.41 -14.96
N TYR A 44 4.18 -2.70 -15.15
CA TYR A 44 5.05 -3.75 -14.61
C TYR A 44 5.21 -4.95 -15.56
N ILE A 45 6.21 -5.77 -15.26
CA ILE A 45 6.48 -7.06 -15.90
C ILE A 45 6.57 -8.12 -14.81
N ASP A 46 5.80 -9.19 -14.97
CA ASP A 46 5.87 -10.38 -14.14
C ASP A 46 6.83 -11.40 -14.73
N PHE A 47 7.76 -11.86 -13.89
CA PHE A 47 8.66 -12.96 -14.15
C PHE A 47 8.32 -14.11 -13.23
N SER A 48 8.31 -15.34 -13.73
CA SER A 48 8.31 -16.54 -12.89
C SER A 48 9.17 -17.60 -13.53
N SER A 49 9.78 -18.46 -12.71
CA SER A 49 10.52 -19.61 -13.23
C SER A 49 9.96 -20.90 -12.67
N GLN A 50 10.00 -21.94 -13.50
CA GLN A 50 9.60 -23.29 -13.12
C GLN A 50 10.58 -24.29 -13.70
N ALA A 51 10.93 -25.30 -12.90
CA ALA A 51 11.64 -26.47 -13.38
C ALA A 51 10.66 -27.41 -14.10
N LYS A 52 11.09 -28.02 -15.20
CA LYS A 52 10.33 -29.02 -15.95
C LYS A 52 11.23 -30.23 -16.23
N GLU A 53 10.65 -31.42 -16.03
CA GLU A 53 11.28 -32.68 -16.36
C GLU A 53 10.54 -33.33 -17.53
N GLU A 54 11.27 -33.63 -18.61
CA GLU A 54 10.70 -34.27 -19.79
C GLU A 54 11.73 -35.19 -20.43
N GLY A 55 11.39 -36.46 -20.61
CA GLY A 55 12.28 -37.45 -21.23
C GLY A 55 13.61 -37.69 -20.49
N GLY A 56 13.67 -37.43 -19.18
CA GLY A 56 14.89 -37.57 -18.37
C GLY A 56 15.84 -36.36 -18.43
N LEU A 57 15.42 -35.27 -19.07
CA LEU A 57 16.12 -33.99 -19.06
C LEU A 57 15.38 -33.00 -18.14
N THR A 58 16.14 -32.33 -17.28
CA THR A 58 15.66 -31.19 -16.50
C THR A 58 16.02 -29.91 -17.24
N TYR A 59 15.03 -29.07 -17.50
CA TYR A 59 15.21 -27.71 -17.99
C TYR A 59 14.30 -26.76 -17.23
N PHE A 60 14.51 -25.47 -17.42
CA PHE A 60 13.74 -24.44 -16.76
C PHE A 60 13.01 -23.60 -17.79
N ILE A 61 11.87 -23.06 -17.38
CA ILE A 61 11.07 -22.13 -18.18
C ILE A 61 11.02 -20.82 -17.40
N LEU A 62 11.52 -19.74 -18.02
CA LEU A 62 11.27 -18.39 -17.56
C LEU A 62 10.01 -17.87 -18.26
N THR A 63 8.96 -17.58 -17.50
CA THR A 63 7.76 -16.94 -17.99
C THR A 63 7.86 -15.43 -17.77
N VAL A 64 7.59 -14.64 -18.81
CA VAL A 64 7.59 -13.17 -18.80
C VAL A 64 6.24 -12.69 -19.34
N ASN A 65 5.37 -12.15 -18.49
CA ASN A 65 3.99 -11.79 -18.84
C ASN A 65 3.26 -12.88 -19.67
N GLY A 66 3.44 -14.15 -19.28
CA GLY A 66 2.82 -15.31 -19.96
C GLY A 66 3.57 -15.84 -21.18
N GLN A 67 4.62 -15.16 -21.67
CA GLN A 67 5.49 -15.65 -22.74
C GLN A 67 6.65 -16.46 -22.14
N GLN A 68 7.23 -17.42 -22.86
CA GLN A 68 8.19 -18.39 -22.29
C GLN A 68 9.55 -18.37 -22.98
N ILE A 69 10.62 -18.48 -22.18
CA ILE A 69 12.00 -18.73 -22.60
C ILE A 69 12.48 -20.00 -21.91
N ASN A 70 12.93 -20.98 -22.68
CA ASN A 70 13.52 -22.19 -22.13
C ASN A 70 15.00 -21.97 -21.83
N TYR A 71 15.51 -22.58 -20.77
CA TYR A 71 16.93 -22.54 -20.45
C TYR A 71 17.38 -23.78 -19.68
N THR A 72 18.63 -24.18 -19.87
CA THR A 72 19.23 -25.39 -19.25
C THR A 72 20.40 -25.07 -18.33
N SER A 73 20.84 -23.81 -18.29
CA SER A 73 21.92 -23.29 -17.44
C SER A 73 21.61 -21.84 -17.04
N ASP A 74 22.44 -21.19 -16.23
CA ASP A 74 22.15 -19.83 -15.78
C ASP A 74 21.82 -18.87 -16.94
N LEU A 75 20.64 -18.26 -16.85
CA LEU A 75 20.07 -17.41 -17.89
C LEU A 75 20.33 -15.93 -17.58
N SER A 76 21.05 -15.26 -18.45
CA SER A 76 21.17 -13.80 -18.42
C SER A 76 20.27 -13.18 -19.49
N VAL A 77 19.46 -12.19 -19.11
CA VAL A 77 18.61 -11.44 -20.03
C VAL A 77 18.86 -9.94 -19.96
N THR A 78 18.62 -9.26 -21.09
CA THR A 78 18.59 -7.79 -21.16
C THR A 78 17.19 -7.31 -21.53
N ILE A 79 16.75 -6.19 -20.96
CA ILE A 79 15.40 -5.64 -21.23
C ILE A 79 15.50 -4.30 -21.97
N SER A 80 14.90 -4.17 -23.14
CA SER A 80 14.74 -2.87 -23.82
C SER A 80 13.29 -2.42 -23.80
N ILE A 81 13.03 -1.16 -23.47
CA ILE A 81 11.70 -0.57 -23.42
C ILE A 81 11.49 0.39 -24.60
N SER A 82 10.30 0.35 -25.18
CA SER A 82 9.85 1.29 -26.21
C SER A 82 8.36 1.60 -26.00
N GLY A 83 8.07 2.73 -25.35
CA GLY A 83 6.70 3.10 -24.97
C GLY A 83 6.09 2.07 -24.02
N SER A 84 4.90 1.55 -24.36
CA SER A 84 4.19 0.52 -23.59
C SER A 84 4.64 -0.92 -23.89
N ASN A 85 5.71 -1.11 -24.67
CA ASN A 85 6.23 -2.43 -25.01
C ASN A 85 7.64 -2.65 -24.44
N PHE A 86 7.97 -3.91 -24.19
CA PHE A 86 9.30 -4.35 -23.81
C PHE A 86 9.80 -5.47 -24.73
N THR A 87 11.12 -5.61 -24.80
CA THR A 87 11.78 -6.78 -25.39
C THR A 87 12.79 -7.34 -24.38
N VAL A 88 12.61 -8.59 -24.00
CA VAL A 88 13.58 -9.38 -23.21
C VAL A 88 14.44 -10.17 -24.18
N THR A 89 15.74 -9.90 -24.21
CA THR A 89 16.68 -10.62 -25.07
C THR A 89 17.47 -11.62 -24.23
N GLY A 90 17.36 -12.90 -24.57
CA GLY A 90 18.17 -13.98 -24.01
C GLY A 90 18.97 -14.72 -25.11
N PRO A 91 19.66 -15.81 -24.75
CA PRO A 91 20.48 -16.59 -25.67
C PRO A 91 19.68 -17.20 -26.84
N GLU A 92 18.41 -17.55 -26.61
CA GLU A 92 17.52 -18.15 -27.62
C GLU A 92 16.84 -17.11 -28.52
N GLY A 93 17.05 -15.81 -28.26
CA GLY A 93 16.49 -14.71 -29.04
C GLY A 93 15.63 -13.74 -28.22
N PRO A 94 15.02 -12.74 -28.89
CA PRO A 94 14.17 -11.74 -28.25
C PRO A 94 12.74 -12.25 -28.04
N LEU A 95 12.19 -11.92 -26.88
CA LEU A 95 10.79 -12.06 -26.52
C LEU A 95 10.21 -10.65 -26.37
N THR A 96 9.18 -10.32 -27.14
CA THR A 96 8.52 -9.01 -27.08
C THR A 96 7.16 -9.15 -26.42
N GLY A 97 6.81 -8.19 -25.58
CA GLY A 97 5.53 -8.11 -24.91
C GLY A 97 5.13 -6.67 -24.61
N ALA A 98 3.94 -6.51 -24.03
CA ALA A 98 3.46 -5.25 -23.50
C ALA A 98 3.57 -5.25 -21.97
N PHE A 99 3.86 -4.08 -21.39
CA PHE A 99 3.71 -3.88 -19.95
C PHE A 99 2.28 -4.22 -19.54
N THR A 100 2.13 -4.81 -18.36
CA THR A 100 0.82 -4.74 -17.72
C THR A 100 0.70 -3.33 -17.14
N PRO A 101 -0.27 -2.52 -17.60
CA PRO A 101 -0.41 -1.16 -17.13
C PRO A 101 -0.82 -1.15 -15.65
N PHE A 102 -0.54 -0.04 -14.96
CA PHE A 102 -1.27 0.24 -13.72
C PHE A 102 -2.77 0.37 -14.03
N PRO A 103 -3.65 0.08 -13.06
CA PRO A 103 -5.09 0.28 -13.24
C PRO A 103 -5.38 1.70 -13.73
N GLU A 104 -5.99 1.80 -14.91
CA GLU A 104 -6.30 3.09 -15.53
C GLU A 104 -7.29 3.87 -14.66
N LEU A 105 -7.02 5.16 -14.45
CA LEU A 105 -7.96 6.07 -13.80
C LEU A 105 -8.98 6.59 -14.82
N THR A 106 -9.96 5.77 -15.17
CA THR A 106 -11.05 6.12 -16.10
C THR A 106 -12.40 5.63 -15.62
N GLY A 107 -13.47 6.10 -16.29
CA GLY A 107 -14.83 5.62 -16.10
C GLY A 107 -15.32 5.74 -14.66
N THR A 108 -15.77 4.61 -14.11
CA THR A 108 -16.34 4.51 -12.76
C THR A 108 -15.41 5.01 -11.67
N THR A 109 -14.09 4.78 -11.77
CA THR A 109 -13.14 5.19 -10.74
C THR A 109 -13.12 6.70 -10.53
N ILE A 110 -12.94 7.46 -11.62
CA ILE A 110 -12.93 8.93 -11.57
C ILE A 110 -14.33 9.48 -11.28
N ASN A 111 -15.39 8.87 -11.81
CA ASN A 111 -16.76 9.32 -11.51
C ASN A 111 -17.09 9.17 -10.03
N ASN A 112 -16.73 8.05 -9.40
CA ASN A 112 -16.90 7.83 -7.97
C ASN A 112 -16.08 8.85 -7.16
N PHE A 113 -14.82 9.08 -7.53
CA PHE A 113 -13.99 10.05 -6.82
C PHE A 113 -14.52 11.49 -6.95
N GLN A 114 -15.01 11.87 -8.14
CA GLN A 114 -15.70 13.15 -8.35
C GLN A 114 -16.99 13.24 -7.52
N GLN A 115 -17.77 12.16 -7.44
CA GLN A 115 -18.95 12.11 -6.57
C GLN A 115 -18.56 12.36 -5.10
N MET A 116 -17.46 11.78 -4.62
CA MET A 116 -16.97 12.04 -3.26
C MET A 116 -16.57 13.50 -3.06
N ILE A 117 -16.01 14.16 -4.09
CA ILE A 117 -15.74 15.60 -4.08
C ILE A 117 -17.04 16.41 -4.00
N ASP A 118 -18.01 16.11 -4.86
CA ASP A 118 -19.29 16.84 -4.94
C ASP A 118 -20.12 16.70 -3.65
N THR A 119 -20.02 15.53 -3.00
CA THR A 119 -20.68 15.20 -1.74
C THR A 119 -19.88 15.59 -0.51
N LYS A 120 -18.71 16.23 -0.68
CA LYS A 120 -17.83 16.70 0.40
C LYS A 120 -17.36 15.59 1.35
N ILE A 121 -17.26 14.39 0.80
CA ILE A 121 -16.61 13.24 1.42
C ILE A 121 -15.08 13.35 1.25
N VAL A 122 -14.65 13.99 0.16
CA VAL A 122 -13.26 14.34 -0.18
C VAL A 122 -13.19 15.82 -0.58
N PRO A 123 -12.21 16.61 -0.10
CA PRO A 123 -11.39 16.29 1.05
C PRO A 123 -12.23 16.32 2.34
N TYR A 124 -11.71 15.79 3.44
CA TYR A 124 -12.29 16.01 4.76
C TYR A 124 -12.56 17.51 4.99
N GLN A 125 -13.79 17.88 5.34
CA GLN A 125 -14.14 19.28 5.56
C GLN A 125 -13.57 19.75 6.90
N ASP A 126 -13.42 21.05 7.13
CA ASP A 126 -13.17 21.64 8.48
C ASP A 126 -12.32 20.79 9.46
N PRO A 127 -11.08 20.39 9.10
CA PRO A 127 -10.27 19.56 9.97
C PRO A 127 -10.00 20.28 11.31
N PRO A 128 -9.95 19.55 12.44
CA PRO A 128 -9.79 20.13 13.78
C PRO A 128 -8.44 20.83 14.01
N SER A 129 -7.47 20.63 13.10
CA SER A 129 -6.16 21.27 13.12
C SER A 129 -5.59 21.41 11.70
N GLY A 130 -4.48 22.13 11.55
CA GLY A 130 -3.82 22.36 10.28
C GLY A 130 -4.36 23.56 9.50
N THR A 131 -3.84 23.76 8.29
CA THR A 131 -4.27 24.82 7.37
C THR A 131 -4.80 24.15 6.11
N PRO A 132 -6.13 24.13 5.90
CA PRO A 132 -6.72 23.54 4.71
C PRO A 132 -6.17 24.19 3.43
N LYS A 133 -5.91 23.38 2.41
CA LYS A 133 -5.48 23.88 1.10
C LYS A 133 -6.68 24.26 0.25
N SER A 134 -6.58 25.39 -0.44
CA SER A 134 -7.55 25.82 -1.45
C SER A 134 -7.44 24.99 -2.73
N THR A 135 -8.48 25.02 -3.55
CA THR A 135 -8.48 24.40 -4.89
C THR A 135 -7.32 24.90 -5.75
N ALA A 136 -6.99 26.19 -5.68
CA ALA A 136 -5.88 26.78 -6.45
C ALA A 136 -4.52 26.21 -6.01
N GLU A 137 -4.31 26.01 -4.71
CA GLU A 137 -3.10 25.38 -4.18
C GLU A 137 -2.99 23.92 -4.63
N LEU A 138 -4.09 23.16 -4.60
CA LEU A 138 -4.11 21.78 -5.08
C LEU A 138 -3.88 21.69 -6.60
N GLN A 139 -4.39 22.63 -7.38
CA GLN A 139 -4.09 22.73 -8.82
C GLN A 139 -2.62 23.05 -9.08
N ALA A 140 -2.00 23.92 -8.26
CA ALA A 140 -0.58 24.21 -8.36
C ALA A 140 0.27 23.00 -8.01
N LEU A 141 -0.09 22.24 -6.97
CA LEU A 141 0.55 20.97 -6.63
C LEU A 141 0.39 19.95 -7.76
N ALA A 142 -0.80 19.83 -8.35
CA ALA A 142 -1.05 18.97 -9.50
C ALA A 142 -0.15 19.31 -10.69
N ALA A 143 -0.04 20.59 -11.05
CA ALA A 143 0.82 21.05 -12.15
C ALA A 143 2.31 20.79 -11.88
N LYS A 144 2.73 20.89 -10.62
CA LYS A 144 4.12 20.65 -10.19
C LYS A 144 4.49 19.16 -10.23
N TYR A 145 3.61 18.30 -9.70
CA TYR A 145 3.93 16.90 -9.43
C TYR A 145 3.40 15.91 -10.46
N PHE A 146 2.34 16.28 -11.19
CA PHE A 146 1.71 15.46 -12.22
C PHE A 146 1.56 16.27 -13.53
N PRO A 147 2.64 16.85 -14.07
CA PRO A 147 2.57 17.67 -15.27
C PRO A 147 1.98 16.84 -16.42
N GLU A 148 1.10 17.46 -17.21
CA GLU A 148 0.46 16.86 -18.40
C GLU A 148 -0.45 15.64 -18.12
N ASN A 149 -0.61 15.24 -16.85
CA ASN A 149 -1.56 14.20 -16.48
C ASN A 149 -2.98 14.78 -16.42
N GLY A 150 -3.88 14.28 -17.29
CA GLY A 150 -5.28 14.72 -17.34
C GLY A 150 -6.06 14.54 -16.03
N ASN A 151 -5.60 13.66 -15.14
CA ASN A 151 -6.16 13.42 -13.82
C ASN A 151 -5.34 14.07 -12.68
N GLY A 152 -4.38 14.93 -12.99
CA GLY A 152 -3.42 15.47 -12.00
C GLY A 152 -4.08 16.15 -10.79
N TYR A 153 -5.21 16.83 -10.98
CA TYR A 153 -5.97 17.41 -9.87
C TYR A 153 -6.53 16.35 -8.91
N TYR A 154 -7.07 15.24 -9.44
CA TYR A 154 -7.60 14.15 -8.62
C TYR A 154 -6.49 13.44 -7.85
N LEU A 155 -5.33 13.24 -8.47
CA LEU A 155 -4.15 12.67 -7.81
C LEU A 155 -3.69 13.56 -6.63
N ALA A 156 -3.57 14.87 -6.86
CA ALA A 156 -3.21 15.82 -5.81
C ALA A 156 -4.26 15.89 -4.68
N MET A 157 -5.54 15.85 -5.04
CA MET A 157 -6.65 15.82 -4.09
C MET A 157 -6.63 14.56 -3.22
N ALA A 158 -6.37 13.39 -3.80
CA ALA A 158 -6.31 12.12 -3.05
C ALA A 158 -5.16 12.10 -2.04
N LEU A 159 -3.98 12.63 -2.42
CA LEU A 159 -2.86 12.77 -1.49
C LEU A 159 -3.17 13.78 -0.37
N TYR A 160 -3.78 14.92 -0.71
CA TYR A 160 -4.21 15.89 0.31
C TYR A 160 -5.24 15.30 1.28
N ASP A 161 -6.26 14.61 0.75
CA ASP A 161 -7.33 14.03 1.54
C ASP A 161 -6.81 12.98 2.53
N TRP A 162 -5.89 12.11 2.09
CA TRP A 162 -5.18 11.16 2.95
C TRP A 162 -4.62 11.84 4.21
N THR A 163 -3.96 12.99 4.03
CA THR A 163 -3.38 13.72 5.17
C THR A 163 -4.41 14.35 6.11
N SER A 164 -5.67 14.50 5.69
CA SER A 164 -6.74 15.24 6.38
C SER A 164 -7.64 14.40 7.31
N SER A 165 -7.15 13.24 7.76
CA SER A 165 -7.87 12.22 8.56
C SER A 165 -8.88 11.37 7.82
N SER A 166 -9.07 11.58 6.52
CA SER A 166 -9.73 10.60 5.64
C SER A 166 -8.94 9.29 5.51
N PHE A 167 -7.67 9.26 5.96
CA PHE A 167 -6.92 8.01 6.13
C PHE A 167 -7.71 6.97 6.94
N ILE A 168 -8.59 7.41 7.87
CA ILE A 168 -9.43 6.52 8.67
C ILE A 168 -10.39 5.73 7.78
N ARG A 169 -11.10 6.38 6.84
CA ARG A 169 -11.98 5.70 5.90
C ARG A 169 -11.19 4.72 5.04
N GLN A 170 -10.08 5.17 4.50
CA GLN A 170 -9.22 4.37 3.63
C GLN A 170 -8.67 3.13 4.37
N ASP A 171 -8.20 3.30 5.61
CA ASP A 171 -7.73 2.20 6.45
C ASP A 171 -8.85 1.21 6.77
N LEU A 172 -10.00 1.68 7.23
CA LEU A 172 -11.11 0.80 7.64
C LEU A 172 -11.62 -0.06 6.47
N PHE A 173 -11.84 0.53 5.30
CA PHE A 173 -12.49 -0.16 4.19
C PHE A 173 -11.55 -1.09 3.43
N ASN A 174 -10.23 -0.87 3.50
CA ASN A 174 -9.26 -1.75 2.86
C ASN A 174 -8.66 -2.77 3.84
N GLN A 175 -8.38 -2.39 5.09
CA GLN A 175 -7.79 -3.32 6.07
C GLN A 175 -8.81 -4.32 6.61
N LEU A 176 -10.06 -3.91 6.86
CA LEU A 176 -11.08 -4.75 7.48
C LEU A 176 -11.98 -5.42 6.45
N GLN A 177 -11.34 -6.10 5.49
CA GLN A 177 -11.97 -6.81 4.38
C GLN A 177 -11.53 -8.28 4.35
N TYR A 178 -12.48 -9.20 4.12
CA TYR A 178 -12.20 -10.63 3.92
C TYR A 178 -11.71 -10.86 2.48
N THR A 179 -10.40 -10.72 2.24
CA THR A 179 -9.83 -10.73 0.89
C THR A 179 -9.87 -12.10 0.20
N GLY A 180 -9.99 -13.20 0.95
CA GLY A 180 -10.12 -14.56 0.43
C GLY A 180 -11.57 -14.99 0.14
N VAL A 181 -12.55 -14.11 0.38
CA VAL A 181 -13.98 -14.40 0.14
C VAL A 181 -14.49 -13.62 -1.06
N VAL A 182 -15.28 -14.27 -1.92
CA VAL A 182 -15.88 -13.65 -3.12
C VAL A 182 -16.65 -12.38 -2.77
N GLY A 183 -16.45 -11.33 -3.57
CA GLY A 183 -17.02 -10.00 -3.32
C GLY A 183 -16.28 -9.18 -2.25
N LYS A 184 -15.29 -9.79 -1.59
CA LYS A 184 -14.45 -9.21 -0.55
C LYS A 184 -15.29 -8.40 0.46
N PRO A 185 -16.17 -9.06 1.25
CA PRO A 185 -17.06 -8.37 2.17
C PRO A 185 -16.28 -7.64 3.26
N LEU A 186 -16.90 -6.61 3.84
CA LEU A 186 -16.34 -5.84 4.95
C LEU A 186 -16.67 -6.48 6.30
N ASP A 187 -15.75 -6.40 7.26
CA ASP A 187 -16.02 -6.71 8.66
C ASP A 187 -16.69 -5.53 9.36
N LEU A 188 -18.01 -5.40 9.17
CA LEU A 188 -18.79 -4.30 9.73
C LEU A 188 -18.78 -4.26 11.25
N VAL A 189 -18.57 -5.39 11.93
CA VAL A 189 -18.52 -5.46 13.40
C VAL A 189 -17.26 -4.76 13.91
N THR A 190 -16.10 -5.05 13.31
CA THR A 190 -14.86 -4.37 13.68
C THR A 190 -14.88 -2.91 13.22
N ILE A 191 -15.35 -2.62 12.00
CA ILE A 191 -15.46 -1.23 11.52
C ILE A 191 -16.34 -0.39 12.45
N SER A 192 -17.51 -0.87 12.85
CA SER A 192 -18.41 -0.12 13.76
C SER A 192 -17.76 0.12 15.12
N ARG A 193 -17.08 -0.89 15.69
CA ARG A 193 -16.34 -0.76 16.95
C ARG A 193 -15.26 0.30 16.84
N VAL A 194 -14.53 0.32 15.72
CA VAL A 194 -13.42 1.26 15.52
C VAL A 194 -13.94 2.69 15.35
N ILE A 195 -14.99 2.90 14.55
CA ILE A 195 -15.64 4.22 14.40
C ILE A 195 -16.20 4.72 15.73
N TRP A 196 -16.93 3.86 16.46
CA TRP A 196 -17.49 4.19 17.79
C TRP A 196 -16.42 4.53 18.81
N GLY A 197 -15.34 3.76 18.82
CA GLY A 197 -14.22 3.93 19.73
C GLY A 197 -13.29 5.08 19.38
N CYS A 198 -13.39 5.68 18.18
CA CYS A 198 -12.50 6.74 17.75
C CYS A 198 -12.59 7.96 18.69
N ASN A 199 -11.47 8.28 19.33
CA ASN A 199 -11.32 9.39 20.25
C ASN A 199 -10.13 10.30 19.89
N TYR A 200 -9.66 10.23 18.64
CA TYR A 200 -8.65 11.16 18.14
C TYR A 200 -9.21 12.59 18.23
N PRO A 201 -8.46 13.57 18.77
CA PRO A 201 -8.97 14.91 19.00
C PRO A 201 -9.66 15.53 17.77
N GLY A 202 -10.95 15.86 17.92
CA GLY A 202 -11.77 16.43 16.85
C GLY A 202 -12.48 15.42 15.95
N TYR A 203 -12.25 14.11 16.13
CA TYR A 203 -12.95 13.04 15.43
C TYR A 203 -13.73 12.19 16.42
N SER A 204 -15.05 12.17 16.29
CA SER A 204 -15.91 11.35 17.14
C SER A 204 -17.22 11.07 16.44
N VAL A 205 -17.92 10.04 16.88
CA VAL A 205 -19.28 9.73 16.40
C VAL A 205 -20.31 10.82 16.62
N LYS A 206 -20.01 11.86 17.39
CA LYS A 206 -20.89 13.04 17.56
C LYS A 206 -20.64 14.11 16.52
N ASP A 207 -19.49 14.07 15.88
CA ASP A 207 -19.09 15.06 14.89
C ASP A 207 -19.73 14.72 13.53
N ALA A 208 -20.50 15.66 13.00
CA ALA A 208 -21.25 15.44 11.77
C ALA A 208 -20.34 15.27 10.56
N ASN A 209 -19.20 15.94 10.55
CA ASN A 209 -18.24 15.89 9.47
C ASN A 209 -17.44 14.57 9.50
N PHE A 210 -17.01 14.13 10.68
CA PHE A 210 -16.42 12.82 10.90
C PHE A 210 -17.34 11.69 10.42
N MET A 211 -18.63 11.76 10.76
CA MET A 211 -19.59 10.74 10.33
C MET A 211 -19.94 10.84 8.83
N ASN A 212 -19.97 12.06 8.27
CA ASN A 212 -20.24 12.29 6.85
C ASN A 212 -19.19 11.65 5.94
N GLN A 213 -17.93 11.54 6.37
CA GLN A 213 -16.92 10.84 5.59
C GLN A 213 -17.29 9.36 5.31
N PHE A 214 -18.17 8.78 6.14
CA PHE A 214 -18.74 7.45 5.99
C PHE A 214 -20.20 7.47 5.50
N MET A 215 -20.70 8.59 4.99
CA MET A 215 -22.11 8.77 4.60
C MET A 215 -23.10 8.57 5.76
N MET A 216 -22.64 8.72 6.99
CA MET A 216 -23.42 8.53 8.20
C MET A 216 -23.73 9.86 8.89
N THR A 217 -24.62 9.80 9.88
CA THR A 217 -24.97 10.93 10.74
C THR A 217 -24.43 10.71 12.16
N PRO A 218 -24.34 11.77 12.99
CA PRO A 218 -23.95 11.63 14.38
C PRO A 218 -24.71 10.52 15.12
N ALA A 219 -23.98 9.59 15.74
CA ALA A 219 -24.53 8.40 16.35
C ALA A 219 -24.53 8.46 17.88
N ASN A 220 -25.47 7.75 18.51
CA ASN A 220 -25.60 7.72 19.99
C ASN A 220 -25.28 6.37 20.64
N SER A 221 -25.05 5.33 19.86
CA SER A 221 -24.61 4.02 20.35
C SER A 221 -23.77 3.30 19.29
N LEU A 222 -23.03 2.27 19.71
CA LEU A 222 -22.35 1.36 18.79
C LEU A 222 -23.33 0.67 17.83
N GLU A 223 -24.51 0.30 18.32
CA GLU A 223 -25.56 -0.33 17.51
C GLU A 223 -26.08 0.60 16.41
N ASP A 224 -26.19 1.90 16.71
CA ASP A 224 -26.58 2.94 15.76
C ASP A 224 -25.52 3.08 14.66
N VAL A 225 -24.22 3.11 15.02
CA VAL A 225 -23.11 3.09 14.03
C VAL A 225 -23.19 1.84 13.15
N TYR A 226 -23.38 0.66 13.76
CA TYR A 226 -23.47 -0.60 13.02
C TYR A 226 -24.66 -0.62 12.04
N THR A 227 -25.83 -0.18 12.50
CA THR A 227 -27.05 -0.09 11.68
C THR A 227 -26.88 0.89 10.51
N GLN A 228 -26.29 2.06 10.77
CA GLN A 228 -26.01 3.04 9.71
C GLN A 228 -25.00 2.48 8.69
N LEU A 229 -23.92 1.83 9.15
CA LEU A 229 -22.94 1.16 8.27
C LEU A 229 -23.59 0.11 7.38
N GLN A 230 -24.49 -0.72 7.91
CA GLN A 230 -25.24 -1.69 7.11
C GLN A 230 -26.06 -1.01 6.01
N GLY A 231 -26.63 0.16 6.29
CA GLY A 231 -27.41 0.95 5.34
C GLY A 231 -26.58 1.59 4.22
N VAL A 232 -25.33 1.96 4.48
CA VAL A 232 -24.51 2.73 3.54
C VAL A 232 -23.40 1.92 2.85
N GLN A 233 -23.00 0.77 3.38
CA GLN A 233 -21.81 0.05 2.91
C GLN A 233 -21.83 -0.32 1.41
N ALA A 234 -23.01 -0.60 0.84
CA ALA A 234 -23.15 -0.97 -0.57
C ALA A 234 -22.81 0.19 -1.51
N GLU A 235 -23.04 1.42 -1.06
CA GLU A 235 -22.67 2.64 -1.79
C GLU A 235 -21.25 3.09 -1.43
N LEU A 236 -20.90 3.07 -0.15
CA LEU A 236 -19.61 3.57 0.34
C LEU A 236 -18.42 2.70 -0.09
N LYS A 237 -18.57 1.37 -0.16
CA LYS A 237 -17.46 0.47 -0.50
C LYS A 237 -16.89 0.74 -1.91
N PRO A 238 -17.70 0.82 -2.99
CA PRO A 238 -17.20 1.20 -4.31
C PRO A 238 -16.56 2.60 -4.35
N LEU A 239 -17.01 3.55 -3.51
CA LEU A 239 -16.39 4.87 -3.41
C LEU A 239 -15.00 4.77 -2.79
N ALA A 240 -14.86 4.05 -1.67
CA ALA A 240 -13.58 3.83 -0.99
C ALA A 240 -12.57 3.03 -1.85
N GLU A 241 -13.03 2.05 -2.63
CA GLU A 241 -12.20 1.32 -3.59
C GLU A 241 -11.67 2.24 -4.71
N SER A 242 -12.54 3.11 -5.25
CA SER A 242 -12.13 4.10 -6.26
C SER A 242 -11.17 5.14 -5.71
N GLU A 243 -11.42 5.65 -4.50
CA GLU A 243 -10.51 6.55 -3.80
C GLU A 243 -9.13 5.93 -3.61
N MET A 244 -9.06 4.68 -3.14
CA MET A 244 -7.81 3.96 -2.95
C MET A 244 -7.05 3.79 -4.29
N ALA A 245 -7.76 3.50 -5.39
CA ALA A 245 -7.14 3.40 -6.70
C ALA A 245 -6.52 4.73 -7.17
N VAL A 246 -7.19 5.87 -6.92
CA VAL A 246 -6.66 7.20 -7.23
C VAL A 246 -5.46 7.53 -6.33
N TYR A 247 -5.55 7.27 -5.03
CA TYR A 247 -4.47 7.48 -4.08
C TYR A 247 -3.23 6.63 -4.41
N SER A 248 -3.39 5.33 -4.64
CA SER A 248 -2.29 4.42 -4.99
C SER A 248 -1.60 4.87 -6.28
N ASN A 249 -2.38 5.27 -7.30
CA ASN A 249 -1.83 5.86 -8.51
C ASN A 249 -1.03 7.14 -8.21
N ALA A 250 -1.53 8.02 -7.33
CA ALA A 250 -0.84 9.25 -6.99
C ALA A 250 0.53 8.98 -6.35
N VAL A 251 0.60 8.07 -5.37
CA VAL A 251 1.87 7.70 -4.71
C VAL A 251 2.87 7.12 -5.70
N VAL A 252 2.49 6.16 -6.54
CA VAL A 252 3.44 5.51 -7.46
C VAL A 252 3.91 6.43 -8.59
N ASN A 253 3.14 7.48 -8.92
CA ASN A 253 3.51 8.48 -9.94
C ASN A 253 4.45 9.58 -9.41
N LEU A 254 4.70 9.66 -8.10
CA LEU A 254 5.65 10.61 -7.55
C LEU A 254 7.09 10.08 -7.59
N ALA A 255 8.07 10.98 -7.47
CA ALA A 255 9.46 10.59 -7.33
C ALA A 255 9.71 9.95 -5.94
N PRO A 256 10.45 8.83 -5.87
CA PRO A 256 10.71 8.15 -4.62
C PRO A 256 11.75 8.93 -3.79
N PRO A 257 11.64 8.93 -2.46
CA PRO A 257 12.60 9.59 -1.60
C PRO A 257 13.96 8.87 -1.62
N SER A 258 15.03 9.62 -1.38
CA SER A 258 16.39 9.09 -1.32
C SER A 258 16.64 8.32 -0.02
N VAL A 259 17.34 7.19 -0.13
CA VAL A 259 17.84 6.43 1.04
C VAL A 259 18.97 7.17 1.74
N GLU A 260 19.75 7.98 1.01
CA GLU A 260 20.80 8.80 1.60
C GLU A 260 20.22 9.88 2.53
N GLU A 261 19.11 10.50 2.10
CA GLU A 261 18.41 11.52 2.88
C GLU A 261 17.63 10.91 4.05
N TYR A 262 17.00 9.76 3.83
CA TYR A 262 16.20 9.05 4.82
C TYR A 262 16.69 7.60 4.96
N PRO A 263 17.74 7.33 5.76
CA PRO A 263 18.31 5.98 5.87
C PRO A 263 17.40 4.98 6.60
N TYR A 264 16.48 5.48 7.42
CA TYR A 264 15.46 4.72 8.12
C TYR A 264 14.15 5.49 8.13
N LEU A 265 13.05 4.75 8.15
CA LEU A 265 11.71 5.30 8.31
C LEU A 265 11.07 4.71 9.57
N TYR A 266 10.19 5.47 10.20
CA TYR A 266 9.61 5.12 11.50
C TYR A 266 8.10 5.31 11.48
N ARG A 267 7.37 4.35 12.05
CA ARG A 267 5.92 4.41 12.19
C ARG A 267 5.56 3.99 13.59
N GLY A 268 4.91 4.87 14.35
CA GLY A 268 4.05 4.41 15.42
C GLY A 268 2.78 3.93 14.74
N ALA A 269 2.36 2.69 14.93
CA ALA A 269 1.06 2.27 14.44
C ALA A 269 0.03 3.18 15.12
N MET A 270 -0.51 4.14 14.36
CA MET A 270 -1.29 5.20 14.95
C MET A 270 -2.45 4.56 15.68
N SER A 271 -2.57 4.94 16.94
CA SER A 271 -3.79 4.69 17.67
C SER A 271 -4.87 5.50 16.94
N MET A 272 -5.74 4.86 16.17
CA MET A 272 -7.11 5.32 16.15
C MET A 272 -7.63 5.10 17.57
N SER A 273 -7.25 6.00 18.46
CA SER A 273 -7.29 5.80 19.88
C SER A 273 -8.73 5.55 20.30
N GLY A 274 -8.91 4.45 21.03
CA GLY A 274 -10.19 3.91 21.51
C GLY A 274 -10.90 2.88 20.61
N GLY A 275 -10.55 2.76 19.32
CA GLY A 275 -11.23 1.84 18.38
C GLY A 275 -10.39 0.64 17.90
N TYR A 276 -9.13 0.90 17.53
CA TYR A 276 -8.16 -0.14 17.16
C TYR A 276 -7.33 -0.61 18.36
N ASN A 277 -7.01 -1.89 18.38
CA ASN A 277 -6.05 -2.51 19.29
C ASN A 277 -5.03 -3.35 18.49
N THR A 278 -4.01 -3.86 19.18
CA THR A 278 -2.94 -4.63 18.54
C THR A 278 -3.42 -5.92 17.86
N GLY A 279 -4.58 -6.45 18.25
CA GLY A 279 -5.16 -7.64 17.63
C GLY A 279 -5.85 -7.38 16.28
N ASP A 280 -6.04 -6.12 15.92
CA ASP A 280 -6.52 -5.72 14.60
C ASP A 280 -5.36 -5.56 13.58
N PHE A 281 -4.11 -5.74 14.02
CA PHE A 281 -2.94 -5.53 13.17
C PHE A 281 -2.76 -6.61 12.10
N SER A 282 -2.87 -7.90 12.44
CA SER A 282 -2.80 -8.98 11.43
C SER A 282 -3.90 -8.89 10.37
N PRO A 283 -5.17 -8.60 10.72
CA PRO A 283 -6.22 -8.32 9.74
C PRO A 283 -5.84 -7.33 8.63
N SER A 284 -4.93 -6.39 8.89
CA SER A 284 -4.46 -5.44 7.87
C SER A 284 -3.53 -6.05 6.80
N MET A 285 -3.21 -7.35 6.89
CA MET A 285 -2.32 -8.08 5.98
C MET A 285 -3.07 -9.12 5.13
N PHE A 286 -2.63 -9.33 3.89
CA PHE A 286 -3.17 -10.38 3.02
C PHE A 286 -2.89 -11.80 3.54
N GLU A 287 -1.78 -12.01 4.23
CA GLU A 287 -1.34 -13.31 4.75
C GLU A 287 -2.14 -13.77 5.98
N PHE A 288 -3.02 -12.92 6.54
CA PHE A 288 -3.87 -13.31 7.66
C PHE A 288 -4.89 -14.37 7.25
N GLU A 289 -4.83 -15.56 7.85
CA GLU A 289 -5.68 -16.70 7.47
C GLU A 289 -7.19 -16.41 7.59
N GLY A 290 -7.59 -15.54 8.52
CA GLY A 290 -8.99 -15.12 8.70
C GLY A 290 -9.58 -14.40 7.49
N ASN A 291 -8.76 -13.98 6.52
CA ASN A 291 -9.21 -13.44 5.24
C ASN A 291 -10.07 -14.42 4.43
N ASN A 292 -9.93 -15.73 4.67
CA ASN A 292 -10.70 -16.79 4.03
C ASN A 292 -12.07 -17.01 4.69
N GLY A 293 -12.41 -16.20 5.70
CA GLY A 293 -13.66 -16.29 6.46
C GLY A 293 -13.60 -17.30 7.62
N PRO A 294 -14.76 -17.65 8.19
CA PRO A 294 -16.11 -17.23 7.78
C PRO A 294 -16.39 -15.74 8.07
N THR A 295 -17.24 -15.12 7.23
CA THR A 295 -17.53 -13.67 7.27
C THR A 295 -18.41 -13.20 8.43
N PHE A 296 -18.92 -14.14 9.24
CA PHE A 296 -19.70 -13.83 10.44
C PHE A 296 -18.82 -13.72 11.70
N MET A 297 -17.53 -14.03 11.62
CA MET A 297 -16.57 -13.88 12.72
C MET A 297 -15.68 -12.67 12.44
N PRO A 298 -15.58 -11.68 13.37
CA PRO A 298 -14.73 -10.52 13.17
C PRO A 298 -13.28 -10.88 12.84
N LEU A 299 -12.66 -10.10 11.96
CA LEU A 299 -11.24 -10.18 11.64
C LEU A 299 -10.43 -9.73 12.87
N TYR A 300 -9.85 -10.70 13.57
CA TYR A 300 -9.07 -10.46 14.77
C TYR A 300 -8.05 -11.59 14.97
N GLN A 301 -6.86 -11.24 15.45
CA GLN A 301 -5.87 -12.21 15.90
C GLN A 301 -5.17 -11.68 17.14
N ALA A 302 -4.96 -12.48 18.18
CA ALA A 302 -4.15 -12.01 19.29
C ALA A 302 -2.74 -11.68 18.80
N PHE A 303 -2.21 -10.52 19.19
CA PHE A 303 -0.94 -10.06 18.64
C PHE A 303 0.24 -11.00 18.96
N SER A 304 0.19 -11.71 20.09
CA SER A 304 1.18 -12.77 20.40
C SER A 304 1.15 -13.92 19.40
N GLU A 305 -0.04 -14.37 18.99
CA GLU A 305 -0.19 -15.42 17.97
C GLU A 305 0.31 -14.93 16.61
N ALA A 306 0.08 -13.65 16.32
CA ALA A 306 0.55 -13.02 15.10
C ALA A 306 2.10 -12.99 15.01
N LEU A 307 2.79 -12.73 16.12
CA LEU A 307 4.26 -12.74 16.23
C LEU A 307 4.86 -14.14 16.06
N GLU A 308 4.10 -15.20 16.37
CA GLU A 308 4.48 -16.59 16.12
C GLU A 308 4.12 -17.05 14.69
N GLY A 309 3.15 -16.38 14.07
CA GLY A 309 2.66 -16.63 12.72
C GLY A 309 3.24 -15.68 11.66
N ILE A 310 2.38 -14.83 11.08
CA ILE A 310 2.74 -14.00 9.91
C ILE A 310 3.80 -12.93 10.21
N PHE A 311 3.96 -12.52 11.48
CA PHE A 311 4.99 -11.55 11.90
C PHE A 311 6.24 -12.20 12.50
N LYS A 312 6.45 -13.51 12.34
CA LYS A 312 7.73 -14.12 12.75
C LYS A 312 8.89 -13.60 11.90
N PRO A 313 10.12 -13.51 12.44
CA PRO A 313 11.30 -13.13 11.67
C PRO A 313 11.48 -13.98 10.42
N GLY A 314 11.80 -13.33 9.30
CA GLY A 314 11.93 -13.94 7.98
C GLY A 314 10.63 -14.00 7.17
N SER A 315 9.47 -13.82 7.78
CA SER A 315 8.20 -13.74 7.05
C SER A 315 8.11 -12.50 6.18
N ILE A 316 7.31 -12.60 5.12
CA ILE A 316 6.92 -11.47 4.28
C ILE A 316 5.44 -11.21 4.54
N ILE A 317 5.11 -9.95 4.81
CA ILE A 317 3.74 -9.45 4.94
C ILE A 317 3.43 -8.50 3.79
N THR A 318 2.16 -8.43 3.41
CA THR A 318 1.64 -7.53 2.39
C THR A 318 0.46 -6.76 2.95
N THR A 319 0.55 -5.43 2.99
CA THR A 319 -0.51 -4.59 3.55
C THR A 319 -1.71 -4.50 2.61
N LYS A 320 -2.92 -4.53 3.17
CA LYS A 320 -4.16 -4.22 2.45
C LYS A 320 -4.43 -2.73 2.36
N GLY A 321 -3.97 -1.98 3.35
CA GLY A 321 -4.12 -0.53 3.44
C GLY A 321 -2.79 0.22 3.27
N PRO A 322 -2.87 1.53 2.99
CA PRO A 322 -1.72 2.42 2.92
C PRO A 322 -1.03 2.57 4.27
N TRP A 323 0.29 2.72 4.25
CA TRP A 323 1.08 3.02 5.44
C TRP A 323 1.90 4.30 5.23
N SER A 324 1.73 5.21 6.18
CA SER A 324 2.54 6.42 6.36
C SER A 324 3.69 6.18 7.33
N PHE A 325 4.85 6.74 7.02
CA PHE A 325 6.07 6.73 7.83
C PHE A 325 6.65 8.14 7.99
N SER A 326 7.23 8.38 9.16
CA SER A 326 8.02 9.57 9.47
C SER A 326 9.53 9.28 9.36
N ASN A 327 10.34 10.33 9.29
CA ASN A 327 11.79 10.26 9.45
C ASN A 327 12.25 10.42 10.92
N ASP A 328 11.32 10.62 11.86
CA ASP A 328 11.61 10.83 13.27
C ASP A 328 11.08 9.70 14.17
N LEU A 329 12.01 8.97 14.80
CA LEU A 329 11.70 7.94 15.78
C LEU A 329 11.04 8.52 17.04
N ALA A 330 11.41 9.73 17.47
CA ALA A 330 10.82 10.34 18.66
C ALA A 330 9.34 10.65 18.42
N GLY A 331 9.01 11.25 17.28
CA GLY A 331 7.64 11.44 16.80
C GLY A 331 6.87 10.12 16.71
N ALA A 332 7.44 9.08 16.10
CA ALA A 332 6.79 7.76 16.00
C ALA A 332 6.45 7.15 17.38
N LYS A 333 7.32 7.32 18.38
CA LYS A 333 7.07 6.88 19.77
C LYS A 333 5.92 7.61 20.46
N VAL A 334 5.56 8.82 20.00
CA VAL A 334 4.42 9.58 20.54
C VAL A 334 3.10 8.95 20.10
N TRP A 335 3.03 8.47 18.86
CA TRP A 335 1.78 8.06 18.20
C TRP A 335 1.49 6.54 18.22
N GLN A 336 2.42 5.73 18.72
CA GLN A 336 2.27 4.27 18.80
C GLN A 336 1.08 3.81 19.68
N ASN A 337 0.46 2.69 19.30
CA ASN A 337 -0.69 2.07 19.98
C ASN A 337 -0.40 0.69 20.61
N GLY A 338 0.87 0.42 20.93
CA GLY A 338 1.40 -0.90 21.30
C GLY A 338 2.33 -1.47 20.24
N ILE A 339 2.39 -0.87 19.04
CA ILE A 339 3.28 -1.28 17.95
C ILE A 339 4.08 -0.06 17.46
N LEU A 340 5.40 -0.25 17.38
CA LEU A 340 6.36 0.69 16.79
C LEU A 340 7.12 -0.05 15.67
N ILE A 341 7.34 0.61 14.55
CA ILE A 341 8.02 0.03 13.38
C ILE A 341 9.23 0.88 13.03
N THR A 342 10.37 0.23 12.87
CA THR A 342 11.52 0.77 12.13
C THR A 342 11.62 0.04 10.80
N LEU A 343 11.60 0.81 9.73
CA LEU A 343 11.70 0.30 8.38
C LEU A 343 13.07 0.61 7.81
N ARG A 344 13.67 -0.39 7.16
CA ARG A 344 14.94 -0.31 6.44
C ARG A 344 14.71 -0.36 4.93
N PRO A 345 15.56 0.32 4.15
CA PRO A 345 15.52 0.20 2.71
C PRO A 345 16.02 -1.20 2.28
N PRO A 346 15.64 -1.68 1.08
CA PRO A 346 16.25 -2.87 0.51
C PRO A 346 17.77 -2.71 0.40
N VAL A 347 18.50 -3.82 0.52
CA VAL A 347 19.97 -3.81 0.48
C VAL A 347 20.45 -3.25 -0.86
N GLY A 348 21.28 -2.20 -0.80
CA GLY A 348 21.84 -1.54 -1.99
C GLY A 348 20.88 -0.58 -2.70
N ALA A 349 19.66 -0.38 -2.19
CA ALA A 349 18.74 0.60 -2.73
C ALA A 349 19.25 2.02 -2.51
N LYS A 350 19.14 2.87 -3.55
CA LYS A 350 19.45 4.30 -3.49
C LYS A 350 18.23 5.17 -3.22
N VAL A 351 17.05 4.64 -3.52
CA VAL A 351 15.74 5.27 -3.32
C VAL A 351 14.81 4.25 -2.67
N TRP A 352 13.78 4.72 -1.98
CA TRP A 352 12.77 3.85 -1.38
C TRP A 352 11.73 3.41 -2.43
N PRO A 353 11.65 2.12 -2.77
CA PRO A 353 10.82 1.65 -3.89
C PRO A 353 9.32 1.74 -3.61
N GLY A 354 8.54 2.30 -4.54
CA GLY A 354 7.08 2.26 -4.50
C GLY A 354 6.45 3.11 -3.39
N CYS A 355 7.19 4.10 -2.89
CA CYS A 355 6.70 5.07 -1.92
C CYS A 355 7.01 6.49 -2.39
N ALA A 356 6.38 7.48 -1.75
CA ALA A 356 6.56 8.88 -2.09
C ALA A 356 6.64 9.75 -0.85
N ASN A 357 7.45 10.81 -0.92
CA ASN A 357 7.34 11.91 0.04
C ASN A 357 6.15 12.79 -0.36
N ILE A 358 5.11 12.77 0.48
CA ILE A 358 3.87 13.52 0.24
C ILE A 358 3.72 14.74 1.14
N THR A 359 4.78 15.12 1.84
CA THR A 359 4.79 16.22 2.83
C THR A 359 4.17 17.52 2.29
N GLU A 360 4.42 17.88 1.03
CA GLU A 360 3.85 19.11 0.44
C GLU A 360 2.31 19.08 0.30
N PHE A 361 1.73 17.90 0.23
CA PHE A 361 0.28 17.70 0.20
C PHE A 361 -0.34 17.79 1.59
N SER A 362 0.42 17.72 2.68
CA SER A 362 -0.13 17.74 4.03
C SER A 362 -0.87 19.05 4.35
N LEU A 363 -1.99 18.94 5.08
CA LEU A 363 -2.62 20.11 5.73
C LEU A 363 -1.75 20.68 6.87
N ASN A 364 -0.81 19.88 7.39
CA ASN A 364 0.08 20.25 8.47
C ASN A 364 1.50 20.46 7.90
N PRO A 365 1.94 21.72 7.66
CA PRO A 365 3.22 21.99 6.99
C PRO A 365 4.46 21.53 7.79
N GLY A 366 4.30 21.19 9.07
CA GLY A 366 5.36 20.61 9.91
C GLY A 366 5.36 19.08 9.94
N THR A 367 4.40 18.41 9.31
CA THR A 367 4.29 16.95 9.31
C THR A 367 5.03 16.39 8.12
N PHE A 368 6.14 15.71 8.41
CA PHE A 368 6.85 14.90 7.41
C PHE A 368 6.14 13.57 7.20
N GLU A 369 5.94 13.20 5.94
CA GLU A 369 5.19 11.99 5.58
C GLU A 369 5.74 11.33 4.31
N ILE A 370 6.22 10.09 4.46
CA ILE A 370 6.50 9.17 3.35
C ILE A 370 5.43 8.09 3.36
N ASP A 371 4.74 7.98 2.24
CA ASP A 371 3.59 7.12 2.08
C ASP A 371 3.87 5.94 1.17
N MET A 372 3.32 4.79 1.57
CA MET A 372 3.37 3.53 0.83
C MET A 372 1.94 3.11 0.48
N ALA A 373 1.65 3.07 -0.81
CA ALA A 373 0.36 2.61 -1.32
C ALA A 373 0.16 1.11 -1.08
N PRO A 374 -1.06 0.62 -0.84
CA PRO A 374 -1.31 -0.81 -0.85
C PRO A 374 -1.44 -1.33 -2.29
N PRO A 375 -1.01 -2.58 -2.54
CA PRO A 375 -0.34 -3.46 -1.61
C PRO A 375 1.17 -3.19 -1.56
N THR A 376 1.73 -3.05 -0.36
CA THR A 376 3.19 -2.96 -0.16
C THR A 376 3.69 -4.14 0.66
N ARG A 377 4.83 -4.70 0.24
CA ARG A 377 5.44 -5.87 0.85
C ARG A 377 6.59 -5.49 1.78
N TYR A 378 6.64 -6.16 2.92
CA TYR A 378 7.66 -5.96 3.95
C TYR A 378 8.18 -7.31 4.43
N ARG A 379 9.49 -7.42 4.61
CA ARG A 379 10.08 -8.57 5.29
C ARG A 379 10.26 -8.23 6.77
N ILE A 380 9.85 -9.14 7.64
CA ILE A 380 10.08 -9.02 9.08
C ILE A 380 11.52 -9.42 9.38
N GLU A 381 12.29 -8.52 9.96
CA GLU A 381 13.67 -8.81 10.38
C GLU A 381 13.72 -9.33 11.82
N GLY A 382 12.85 -8.80 12.67
CA GLY A 382 12.83 -9.11 14.08
C GLY A 382 11.88 -8.19 14.84
N TYR A 383 11.65 -8.51 16.10
CA TYR A 383 10.91 -7.66 17.02
C TYR A 383 11.50 -7.72 18.43
N GLU A 384 11.27 -6.68 19.21
CA GLU A 384 11.60 -6.64 20.63
C GLU A 384 10.49 -5.94 21.42
N TRP A 385 10.33 -6.32 22.68
CA TRP A 385 9.42 -5.64 23.59
C TRP A 385 10.15 -4.54 24.34
N THR A 386 9.62 -3.33 24.28
CA THR A 386 10.14 -2.16 24.98
C THR A 386 9.04 -1.51 25.82
N THR A 387 9.42 -0.56 26.67
CA THR A 387 8.47 0.21 27.49
C THR A 387 8.49 1.67 27.07
N ILE A 388 7.33 2.21 26.68
CA ILE A 388 7.16 3.63 26.33
C ILE A 388 6.01 4.19 27.16
N LYS A 389 6.30 5.21 27.98
CA LYS A 389 5.32 5.83 28.91
C LYS A 389 4.59 4.77 29.76
N ASP A 390 5.38 3.86 30.36
CA ASP A 390 4.91 2.75 31.21
C ASP A 390 3.98 1.73 30.53
N LYS A 391 3.93 1.72 29.20
CA LYS A 391 3.17 0.73 28.42
C LYS A 391 4.12 -0.19 27.65
N PRO A 392 3.84 -1.50 27.60
CA PRO A 392 4.59 -2.40 26.73
C PRO A 392 4.28 -2.06 25.27
N VAL A 393 5.34 -2.01 24.46
CA VAL A 393 5.28 -1.73 23.02
C VAL A 393 6.15 -2.75 22.31
N CYS A 394 5.62 -3.38 21.28
CA CYS A 394 6.40 -4.24 20.40
C CYS A 394 7.03 -3.38 19.31
N HIS A 395 8.36 -3.32 19.29
CA HIS A 395 9.13 -2.65 18.26
C HIS A 395 9.53 -3.67 17.20
N ILE A 396 8.91 -3.60 16.03
CA ILE A 396 9.20 -4.46 14.89
C ILE A 396 10.21 -3.75 13.97
N THR A 397 11.26 -4.47 13.57
CA THR A 397 12.14 -4.04 12.49
C THR A 397 11.75 -4.76 11.21
N MET A 398 11.57 -4.00 10.14
CA MET A 398 11.18 -4.51 8.83
C MET A 398 12.12 -3.98 7.74
N THR A 399 12.18 -4.68 6.61
CA THR A 399 12.76 -4.17 5.36
C THR A 399 11.66 -4.01 4.32
N LEU A 400 11.63 -2.86 3.65
CA LEU A 400 10.73 -2.63 2.53
C LEU A 400 11.15 -3.50 1.34
N LEU A 401 10.20 -4.21 0.74
CA LEU A 401 10.41 -4.91 -0.53
C LEU A 401 9.81 -4.13 -1.71
N GLY A 402 8.82 -3.28 -1.45
CA GLY A 402 8.22 -2.35 -2.39
C GLY A 402 6.73 -2.59 -2.62
N TYR A 403 6.09 -1.66 -3.33
CA TYR A 403 4.71 -1.81 -3.81
C TYR A 403 4.61 -3.01 -4.77
N CYS A 404 3.56 -3.80 -4.68
CA CYS A 404 3.34 -5.01 -5.46
C CYS A 404 1.88 -5.05 -5.96
N VAL A 405 1.43 -6.14 -6.58
CA VAL A 405 0.00 -6.47 -6.61
C VAL A 405 -0.39 -7.32 -5.43
N GLU A 406 -1.70 -7.37 -5.18
CA GLU A 406 -2.32 -8.28 -4.24
C GLU A 406 -1.74 -9.69 -4.43
N PRO A 407 -1.27 -10.35 -3.37
CA PRO A 407 -0.89 -11.76 -3.45
C PRO A 407 -2.07 -12.57 -3.98
N MET A 408 -1.83 -13.43 -4.97
CA MET A 408 -2.84 -14.32 -5.55
C MET A 408 -3.27 -15.41 -4.58
#